data_AF-A0A263NR80-F1
#
_entry.id   AF-A0A263NR80-F1
#
_cell.length_a   1.000
_cell.length_b   1.000
_cell.length_c   1.000
_cell.angle_alpha   90.00
_cell.angle_beta   90.00
_cell.angle_gamma   90.00
#
_symmetry.space_group_name_H-M   'P 1'
#
loop_
_entity.id
_entity.type
_entity.pdbx_description
1 polymer ?
#
loop_
_entity_poly.entity_id
_entity_poly.type
_entity_poly.pdbx_seq_one_letter_code
_entity_poly.pdbx_strand_id
1 'polypeptide(L)'
;MKLSLSVVLLCCLAAGTASASNDRRECKEELTKLKEAFSTDYTSQNHHGYRKAKASRDNEEYKKCASQARKARERVERAEDA
;
A
#
# COMPACT_ATOMS: atom_id res chain seq x y z
N MET A 1 12.06 -2.44 -41.26
CA MET A 1 11.97 -2.30 -39.78
C MET A 1 10.53 -2.54 -39.36
N LYS A 2 10.21 -3.71 -38.81
CA LYS A 2 8.82 -4.10 -38.43
C LYS A 2 8.74 -4.71 -37.02
N LEU A 3 9.88 -5.06 -36.43
CA LEU A 3 9.99 -5.70 -35.12
C LEU A 3 9.87 -4.71 -33.94
N SER A 4 9.91 -3.40 -34.21
CA SER A 4 10.01 -2.38 -33.17
C SER A 4 8.71 -2.17 -32.39
N LEU A 5 7.55 -2.19 -33.05
CA LEU A 5 6.28 -1.87 -32.38
C LEU A 5 5.83 -2.98 -31.42
N SER A 6 5.94 -4.23 -31.83
CA SER A 6 5.54 -5.38 -31.03
C SER A 6 6.38 -5.49 -29.77
N VAL A 7 7.69 -5.26 -29.89
CA VAL A 7 8.63 -5.28 -28.75
C VAL A 7 8.34 -4.14 -27.78
N VAL A 8 8.06 -2.93 -28.27
CA VAL A 8 7.69 -1.79 -27.41
C VAL A 8 6.39 -2.07 -26.64
N LEU A 9 5.37 -2.64 -27.29
CA LEU A 9 4.12 -3.04 -26.64
C LEU A 9 4.34 -4.07 -25.54
N LEU A 10 5.15 -5.10 -25.81
CA LEU A 10 5.52 -6.13 -24.82
C LEU A 10 6.25 -5.52 -23.61
N CYS A 11 7.18 -4.59 -23.82
CA CYS A 11 7.86 -3.89 -22.74
C CYS A 11 6.90 -3.04 -21.88
N CYS A 12 5.96 -2.33 -22.50
CA CYS A 12 4.96 -1.54 -21.76
C CYS A 12 4.04 -2.41 -20.91
N LEU A 13 3.60 -3.56 -21.44
CA LEU A 13 2.78 -4.53 -20.70
C LEU A 13 3.55 -5.12 -19.52
N ALA A 14 4.81 -5.52 -19.72
CA ALA A 14 5.67 -6.06 -18.66
C ALA A 14 5.97 -5.01 -17.56
N ALA A 15 6.19 -3.74 -17.94
CA ALA A 15 6.42 -2.67 -16.98
C ALA A 15 5.17 -2.38 -16.13
N GLY A 16 3.98 -2.43 -16.74
CA GLY A 16 2.70 -2.25 -16.02
C GLY A 16 2.45 -3.34 -14.99
N THR A 17 2.71 -4.60 -15.32
CA THR A 17 2.51 -5.74 -14.40
C THR A 17 3.51 -5.75 -13.26
N ALA A 18 4.78 -5.40 -13.52
CA ALA A 18 5.81 -5.26 -12.49
C ALA A 18 5.48 -4.13 -11.51
N SER A 19 5.02 -2.98 -12.02
CA SER A 19 4.61 -1.82 -11.21
C SER A 19 3.44 -2.17 -10.27
N ALA A 20 2.38 -2.76 -10.80
CA ALA A 20 1.22 -3.17 -10.01
C ALA A 20 1.57 -4.24 -8.94
N SER A 21 2.47 -5.17 -9.28
CA SER A 21 2.95 -6.19 -8.34
C SER A 21 3.76 -5.58 -7.19
N ASN A 22 4.61 -4.59 -7.50
CA ASN A 22 5.40 -3.90 -6.49
C ASN A 22 4.52 -3.05 -5.57
N ASP A 23 3.57 -2.29 -6.13
CA ASP A 23 2.63 -1.50 -5.34
C ASP A 23 1.79 -2.38 -4.40
N ARG A 24 1.34 -3.54 -4.89
CA ARG A 24 0.58 -4.51 -4.08
C ARG A 24 1.38 -5.06 -2.91
N ARG A 25 2.66 -5.36 -3.13
CA ARG A 25 3.59 -5.80 -2.07
C ARG A 25 3.80 -4.70 -1.05
N GLU A 26 4.07 -3.47 -1.49
CA GLU A 26 4.27 -2.32 -0.59
C GLU A 26 3.03 -2.05 0.27
N CYS A 27 1.83 -2.05 -0.34
CA CYS A 27 0.58 -1.93 0.40
C CYS A 27 0.42 -3.02 1.48
N LYS A 28 0.78 -4.28 1.18
CA LYS A 28 0.71 -5.38 2.14
C LYS A 28 1.70 -5.18 3.29
N GLU A 29 2.93 -4.79 3.00
CA GLU A 29 3.96 -4.54 4.02
C GLU A 29 3.57 -3.39 4.95
N GLU A 30 3.11 -2.25 4.41
CA GLU A 30 2.71 -1.11 5.23
C GLU A 30 1.45 -1.39 6.06
N LEU A 31 0.49 -2.17 5.53
CA LEU A 31 -0.66 -2.64 6.31
C LEU A 31 -0.26 -3.56 7.48
N THR A 32 0.74 -4.42 7.28
CA THR A 32 1.27 -5.28 8.35
C THR A 32 1.93 -4.44 9.44
N LYS A 33 2.84 -3.52 9.07
CA LYS A 33 3.50 -2.62 10.03
C LYS A 33 2.48 -1.76 10.79
N LEU A 34 1.47 -1.25 10.10
CA LEU A 34 0.38 -0.50 10.73
C LEU A 34 -0.39 -1.36 11.74
N LYS A 35 -0.69 -2.63 11.39
CA LYS A 35 -1.36 -3.55 12.30
C LYS A 35 -0.51 -3.88 13.52
N GLU A 36 0.80 -4.05 13.33
CA GLU A 36 1.75 -4.29 14.43
C GLU A 36 1.84 -3.09 15.36
N ALA A 37 1.90 -1.86 14.83
CA ALA A 37 1.86 -0.64 15.64
C ALA A 37 0.57 -0.50 16.46
N PHE A 38 -0.54 -1.12 16.03
CA PHE A 38 -1.79 -1.13 16.80
C PHE A 38 -1.92 -2.31 17.77
N SER A 39 -1.10 -3.37 17.66
CA SER A 39 -1.29 -4.57 18.48
C SER A 39 -0.90 -4.35 19.95
N THR A 40 -0.12 -3.31 20.23
CA THR A 40 0.23 -2.83 21.57
C THR A 40 -0.93 -2.09 22.24
N ASP A 41 -1.77 -1.39 21.47
CA ASP A 41 -2.81 -0.50 22.00
C ASP A 41 -4.17 -0.71 21.29
N TYR A 42 -4.82 -1.84 21.63
CA TYR A 42 -6.08 -2.31 21.05
C TYR A 42 -7.27 -1.46 21.54
N THR A 43 -7.40 -0.23 21.02
CA THR A 43 -8.60 0.59 21.21
C THR A 43 -9.40 0.67 19.91
N SER A 44 -10.73 0.60 20.02
CA SER A 44 -11.66 0.56 18.88
C SER A 44 -11.59 1.79 17.94
N GLN A 45 -10.98 2.88 18.41
CA GLN A 45 -10.81 4.14 17.68
C GLN A 45 -9.61 4.11 16.71
N ASN A 46 -8.57 3.32 17.01
CA ASN A 46 -7.35 3.22 16.21
C ASN A 46 -7.56 2.55 14.83
N HIS A 47 -8.70 1.89 14.60
CA HIS A 47 -8.95 1.14 13.38
C HIS A 47 -9.40 1.97 12.17
N HIS A 48 -9.71 3.27 12.30
CA HIS A 48 -10.18 4.04 11.14
C HIS A 48 -9.11 4.14 10.04
N GLY A 49 -7.85 4.41 10.41
CA GLY A 49 -6.74 4.47 9.46
C GLY A 49 -6.48 3.13 8.76
N TYR A 50 -6.50 2.04 9.52
CA TYR A 50 -6.37 0.69 8.99
C TYR A 50 -7.51 0.32 8.03
N ARG A 51 -8.76 0.57 8.43
CA ARG A 51 -9.95 0.31 7.59
C ARG A 51 -9.90 1.10 6.29
N LYS A 52 -9.48 2.37 6.36
CA LYS A 52 -9.34 3.23 5.18
C LYS A 52 -8.29 2.70 4.21
N ALA A 53 -7.10 2.36 4.71
CA ALA A 53 -6.03 1.77 3.89
C ALA A 53 -6.44 0.42 3.28
N LYS A 54 -7.12 -0.41 4.05
CA LYS A 54 -7.69 -1.70 3.59
C LYS A 54 -8.73 -1.49 2.49
N ALA A 55 -9.62 -0.51 2.62
CA ALA A 55 -10.61 -0.19 1.58
C ALA A 55 -9.94 0.23 0.26
N SER A 56 -8.87 1.03 0.31
CA SER A 56 -8.10 1.36 -0.89
C SER A 56 -7.41 0.13 -1.51
N ARG A 57 -6.91 -0.81 -0.71
CA ARG A 57 -6.40 -2.10 -1.22
C ARG A 57 -7.50 -2.90 -1.90
N ASP A 58 -8.68 -2.98 -1.29
CA ASP A 58 -9.81 -3.74 -1.81
C ASP A 58 -10.36 -3.14 -3.13
N ASN A 59 -10.11 -1.85 -3.37
CA ASN A 59 -10.35 -1.15 -4.64
C ASN A 59 -9.13 -1.18 -5.61
N GLU A 60 -8.11 -1.99 -5.34
CA GLU A 60 -6.86 -2.09 -6.12
C GLU A 60 -6.05 -0.78 -6.21
N GLU A 61 -6.33 0.20 -5.35
CA GLU A 61 -5.60 1.46 -5.24
C GLU A 61 -4.32 1.28 -4.39
N TYR A 62 -3.42 0.38 -4.80
CA TYR A 62 -2.30 -0.09 -3.96
C TYR A 62 -1.34 1.03 -3.49
N LYS A 63 -0.99 2.00 -4.35
CA LYS A 63 -0.19 3.17 -3.95
C LYS A 63 -0.88 4.01 -2.86
N LYS A 64 -2.20 4.17 -2.97
CA LYS A 64 -3.01 4.92 -2.01
C LYS A 64 -3.12 4.15 -0.70
N CYS A 65 -3.26 2.83 -0.75
CA CYS A 65 -3.17 1.95 0.42
C CYS A 65 -1.84 2.15 1.16
N ALA A 66 -0.70 2.05 0.47
CA ALA A 66 0.62 2.22 1.07
C ALA A 66 0.78 3.60 1.73
N SER A 67 0.39 4.67 1.04
CA SER A 67 0.46 6.03 1.57
C SER A 67 -0.44 6.24 2.80
N GLN A 68 -1.67 5.71 2.77
CA GLN A 68 -2.60 5.80 3.90
C GLN A 68 -2.12 4.98 5.09
N ALA A 69 -1.60 3.78 4.86
CA ALA A 69 -1.10 2.91 5.91
C ALA A 69 0.10 3.53 6.63
N ARG A 70 1.07 4.05 5.86
CA ARG A 70 2.25 4.76 6.40
C ARG A 70 1.86 5.97 7.23
N LYS A 71 1.00 6.85 6.70
CA LYS A 71 0.52 8.05 7.43
C LYS A 71 -0.28 7.70 8.68
N ALA A 72 -1.02 6.59 8.67
CA ALA A 72 -1.72 6.13 9.86
C ALA A 72 -0.71 5.64 10.91
N ARG A 73 0.33 4.90 10.50
CA ARG A 73 1.38 4.40 11.40
C ARG A 73 2.14 5.56 12.05
N GLU A 74 2.56 6.54 11.26
CA GLU A 74 3.23 7.76 11.76
C GLU A 74 2.36 8.57 12.75
N ARG A 75 1.03 8.40 12.74
CA ARG A 75 0.14 9.03 13.73
C ARG A 75 0.10 8.25 15.04
N VAL A 76 0.21 6.93 14.95
CA VAL A 76 0.28 6.03 16.12
C VAL A 76 1.60 6.22 16.83
N GLU A 77 2.71 6.09 16.10
CA GLU A 77 4.06 6.24 16.65
C GLU A 77 4.21 7.60 17.38
N ARG A 78 3.75 8.69 16.78
CA ARG A 78 3.80 10.04 17.40
C ARG A 78 2.86 10.21 18.59
N ALA A 79 1.80 9.41 18.70
CA ALA A 79 0.89 9.44 19.84
C ALA A 79 1.43 8.62 21.01
N GLU A 80 2.21 7.56 20.74
CA GLU A 80 2.91 6.78 21.76
C GLU A 80 4.10 7.56 22.38
N ASP A 81 4.73 8.45 21.61
CA ASP A 81 5.86 9.30 22.07
C ASP A 81 5.46 10.52 22.92
N ALA A 82 4.16 10.81 23.09
CA ALA A 82 3.62 12.04 23.71
C ALA A 82 3.05 11.80 25.12
#